data_AF-A0A939DA65-F1
#
_entry.id   AF-A0A939DA65-F1
#
_cell.length_a   1.000
_cell.length_b   1.000
_cell.length_c   1.000
_cell.angle_alpha   90.00
_cell.angle_beta   90.00
_cell.angle_gamma   90.00
#
_symmetry.space_group_name_H-M   'P 1'
#
loop_
_entity.id
_entity.type
_entity.pdbx_description
1 polymer ?
#
loop_
_entity_poly.entity_id
_entity_poly.type
_entity_poly.pdbx_seq_one_letter_code
_entity_poly.pdbx_strand_id
1 'polypeptide(L)'
;MSSASKLDYIMRALKISGTEAASYMQIDPTTISKWRTNQRKIPYKNGQARQLSEFLLHKEKEQNSQVILNILKTLKEDIHPESLEQQIEVLSFWLTEEKLEPPSTQNAQLPVFTPKNGYNTNINIFLHEEGIDEAIAYYMDYVLRLPPPQTIYLIDHSGINWTRGDELTEKQVRINSCMRYFRTILRYGHKIVIVDCDTDIYRPYRAIFRWMELYLSDGVEVWSHPPMHDAYYYTNFVVEKEIVLQCISNSNSGEKPHSMLYTNKETIDFFANTASLILKKSKRLIETVAAKDLLTFLEITRKSLKPNRNIYIMNPSFTLQIIDVNLLREILETNGISEFKIEQYISAAQKIRRLQMIHPYFYVCNLDFLENFVSAAYVEDSNLSEICEAKIILSKEHQRKIIDSIMQSSAYKSNRMVFTSFSYLNTIPNNLSILVQEDGFVAAWNVKKYKKRLYCLNLDVISGFYRYIDDLKTTIPKICWDREWRDKQLLRIREVL
;
A
#
# COMPACT_ATOMS: atom_id res chain seq x y z
N MET A 1 31.15 10.31 -27.24
CA MET A 1 30.40 10.25 -28.51
C MET A 1 30.57 11.59 -29.20
N SER A 2 31.11 11.63 -30.42
CA SER A 2 31.38 12.89 -31.13
C SER A 2 30.07 13.62 -31.43
N SER A 3 29.96 14.90 -31.07
CA SER A 3 28.83 15.74 -31.44
C SER A 3 28.67 15.74 -32.97
N ALA A 4 27.57 15.18 -33.47
CA ALA A 4 27.24 15.26 -34.89
C ALA A 4 27.03 16.73 -35.31
N SER A 5 27.61 17.18 -36.41
CA SER A 5 27.39 18.53 -36.92
C SER A 5 26.02 18.68 -37.60
N LYS A 6 25.58 19.92 -37.81
CA LYS A 6 24.42 20.28 -38.64
C LYS A 6 24.48 19.61 -40.03
N LEU A 7 25.67 19.54 -40.63
CA LEU A 7 25.90 18.89 -41.92
C LEU A 7 25.74 17.37 -41.84
N ASP A 8 26.21 16.72 -40.76
CA ASP A 8 26.07 15.27 -40.57
C ASP A 8 24.60 14.85 -40.49
N TYR A 9 23.78 15.65 -39.82
CA TYR A 9 22.34 15.42 -39.76
C TYR A 9 21.68 15.44 -41.15
N ILE A 10 21.90 16.49 -41.93
CA ILE A 10 21.31 16.61 -43.28
C ILE A 10 21.81 15.51 -44.21
N MET A 11 23.12 15.22 -44.21
CA MET A 11 23.68 14.21 -45.10
C MET A 11 23.15 12.80 -44.79
N ARG A 12 22.93 12.46 -43.51
CA ARG A 12 22.29 11.19 -43.13
C ARG A 12 20.83 11.14 -43.56
N ALA A 13 20.09 12.23 -43.35
CA ALA A 13 18.68 12.30 -43.70
C ALA A 13 18.44 12.17 -45.22
N LEU A 14 19.31 12.79 -46.03
CA LEU A 14 19.28 12.70 -47.49
C LEU A 14 20.12 11.54 -48.06
N LYS A 15 20.65 10.65 -47.21
CA LYS A 15 21.49 9.50 -47.60
C LYS A 15 22.67 9.87 -48.52
N ILE A 16 23.23 11.07 -48.34
CA ILE A 16 24.34 11.59 -49.13
C ILE A 16 25.66 11.09 -48.53
N SER A 17 26.52 10.52 -49.38
CA SER A 17 27.86 10.09 -48.95
C SER A 17 28.86 11.25 -48.91
N GLY A 18 29.89 11.14 -48.06
CA GLY A 18 30.96 12.14 -47.97
C GLY A 18 31.73 12.31 -49.29
N THR A 19 31.90 11.22 -50.03
CA THR A 19 32.56 11.18 -51.35
C THR A 19 31.72 11.84 -52.44
N GLU A 20 30.40 11.66 -52.40
CA GLU A 20 29.47 12.30 -53.34
C GLU A 20 29.46 13.83 -53.17
N ALA A 21 29.35 14.31 -51.93
CA ALA A 21 29.43 15.74 -51.64
C ALA A 21 30.79 16.34 -52.02
N ALA A 22 31.88 15.62 -51.75
CA ALA A 22 33.24 16.06 -52.08
C ALA A 22 33.47 16.18 -53.60
N SER A 23 32.95 15.21 -54.36
CA SER A 23 32.99 15.21 -55.82
C SER A 23 32.26 16.41 -56.40
N TYR A 24 31.04 16.69 -55.93
CA TYR A 24 30.26 17.84 -56.38
C TYR A 24 30.96 19.18 -56.07
N MET A 25 31.52 19.30 -54.87
CA MET A 25 32.22 20.50 -54.44
C MET A 25 33.65 20.64 -54.98
N GLN A 26 34.17 19.62 -55.69
CA GLN A 26 35.56 19.55 -56.17
C GLN A 26 36.58 19.78 -55.05
N ILE A 27 36.33 19.20 -53.87
CA ILE A 27 37.24 19.25 -52.72
C ILE A 27 37.62 17.84 -52.25
N ASP A 28 38.67 17.76 -51.44
CA ASP A 28 39.09 16.48 -50.87
C ASP A 28 38.03 15.91 -49.89
N PRO A 29 37.66 14.62 -49.97
CA PRO A 29 36.68 13.99 -49.08
C PRO A 29 36.98 14.12 -47.58
N THR A 30 38.26 14.25 -47.20
CA THR A 30 38.63 14.50 -45.80
C THR A 30 38.15 15.88 -45.32
N THR A 31 37.97 16.85 -46.22
CA THR A 31 37.42 18.17 -45.90
C THR A 31 35.95 18.05 -45.51
N ILE A 32 35.14 17.33 -46.31
CA ILE A 32 33.74 17.03 -45.97
C ILE A 32 33.64 16.27 -44.66
N SER A 33 34.49 15.25 -44.44
CA SER A 33 34.53 14.48 -43.20
C SER A 33 34.82 15.36 -41.97
N LYS A 34 35.78 16.29 -42.09
CA LYS A 34 36.11 17.26 -41.03
C LYS A 34 34.98 18.25 -40.77
N TRP A 35 34.22 18.66 -41.79
CA TRP A 35 32.99 19.46 -41.60
C TRP A 35 31.89 18.65 -40.90
N ARG A 36 31.67 17.39 -41.32
CA ARG A 36 30.68 16.47 -40.74
C ARG A 36 30.90 16.22 -39.24
N THR A 37 32.15 16.12 -38.84
CA THR A 37 32.55 15.87 -37.45
C THR A 37 32.80 17.15 -36.65
N ASN A 38 32.54 18.32 -37.24
CA ASN A 38 32.81 19.63 -36.66
C ASN A 38 34.29 19.89 -36.29
N GLN A 39 35.22 19.07 -36.83
CA GLN A 39 36.67 19.24 -36.68
C GLN A 39 37.22 20.43 -37.47
N ARG A 40 36.49 20.87 -38.50
CA ARG A 40 36.77 22.10 -39.27
C ARG A 40 35.45 22.81 -39.52
N LYS A 41 35.42 24.14 -39.39
CA LYS A 41 34.23 24.94 -39.72
C LYS A 41 34.09 25.08 -41.24
N ILE A 42 32.84 25.15 -41.70
CA ILE A 42 32.53 25.48 -43.09
C ILE A 42 32.74 26.99 -43.25
N PRO A 43 33.62 27.45 -44.13
CA PRO A 43 33.82 28.87 -44.37
C PRO A 43 32.62 29.47 -45.14
N TYR A 44 31.99 30.50 -44.57
CA TYR A 44 30.92 31.24 -45.24
C TYR A 44 31.46 32.15 -46.37
N LYS A 45 32.60 32.82 -46.13
CA LYS A 45 33.13 33.90 -46.99
C LYS A 45 33.70 33.46 -48.35
N ASN A 46 34.00 32.18 -48.54
CA ASN A 46 34.65 31.68 -49.77
C ASN A 46 33.68 30.94 -50.71
N GLY A 47 32.37 31.09 -50.52
CA GLY A 47 31.34 30.47 -51.35
C GLY A 47 31.12 28.97 -51.11
N GLN A 48 31.92 28.30 -50.28
CA GLN A 48 31.78 26.86 -50.05
C GLN A 48 30.49 26.49 -49.32
N ALA A 49 30.06 27.31 -48.35
CA ALA A 49 28.77 27.13 -47.68
C ALA A 49 27.58 27.21 -48.67
N ARG A 50 27.70 28.10 -49.66
CA ARG A 50 26.71 28.30 -50.71
C ARG A 50 26.63 27.12 -51.66
N GLN A 51 27.77 26.71 -52.21
CA GLN A 51 27.85 25.54 -53.10
C GLN A 51 27.35 24.27 -52.42
N LEU A 52 27.66 24.09 -51.14
CA LEU A 52 27.14 22.97 -50.36
C LEU A 52 25.62 23.06 -50.18
N SER A 53 25.08 24.25 -49.93
CA SER A 53 23.63 24.46 -49.79
C SER A 53 22.87 24.20 -51.09
N GLU A 54 23.43 24.66 -52.23
CA GLU A 54 22.92 24.37 -53.58
C GLU A 54 22.87 22.87 -53.84
N PHE A 55 23.95 22.16 -53.54
CA PHE A 55 24.02 20.71 -53.67
C PHE A 55 22.96 19.98 -52.84
N LEU A 56 22.83 20.35 -51.56
CA LEU A 56 21.90 19.72 -50.63
C LEU A 56 20.44 19.95 -51.04
N LEU A 57 20.08 21.15 -51.47
CA LEU A 57 18.74 21.47 -51.98
C LEU A 57 18.45 20.77 -53.32
N HIS A 58 19.46 20.64 -54.18
CA HIS A 58 19.32 19.87 -55.41
C HIS A 58 19.04 18.39 -55.11
N LYS A 59 19.78 17.79 -54.18
CA LYS A 59 19.57 16.40 -53.75
C LYS A 59 18.22 16.18 -53.08
N GLU A 60 17.78 17.13 -52.26
CA GLU A 60 16.44 17.11 -51.68
C GLU A 60 15.36 17.06 -52.77
N LYS A 61 15.50 17.90 -53.81
CA LYS A 61 14.57 17.93 -54.94
C LYS A 61 14.62 16.65 -55.78
N GLU A 62 15.81 16.12 -56.08
CA GLU A 62 15.97 14.83 -56.80
C GLU A 62 15.29 13.68 -56.06
N GLN A 63 15.36 13.68 -54.72
CA GLN A 63 14.80 12.63 -53.86
C GLN A 63 13.34 12.88 -53.47
N ASN A 64 12.73 13.98 -53.90
CA ASN A 64 11.40 14.42 -53.47
C ASN A 64 11.24 14.46 -51.93
N SER A 65 12.31 14.87 -51.23
CA SER A 65 12.36 15.03 -49.78
C SER A 65 11.94 16.45 -49.37
N GLN A 66 11.63 16.66 -48.08
CA GLN A 66 11.34 17.99 -47.51
C GLN A 66 12.09 18.22 -46.19
N VAL A 67 13.19 17.50 -45.96
CA VAL A 67 13.94 17.55 -44.70
C VAL A 67 14.52 18.95 -44.47
N ILE A 68 15.21 19.51 -45.45
CA ILE A 68 15.81 20.83 -45.41
C ILE A 68 14.71 21.90 -45.35
N LEU A 69 13.69 21.82 -46.20
CA LEU A 69 12.59 22.79 -46.18
C LEU A 69 11.87 22.85 -44.82
N ASN A 70 11.71 21.72 -44.13
CA ASN A 70 11.12 21.69 -42.79
C ASN A 70 12.05 22.29 -41.72
N ILE A 71 13.38 22.08 -41.84
CA ILE A 71 14.36 22.75 -40.96
C ILE A 71 14.34 24.26 -41.19
N LEU A 72 14.29 24.72 -42.45
CA LEU A 72 14.28 26.14 -42.78
C LEU A 72 13.01 26.83 -42.24
N LYS A 73 11.85 26.17 -42.30
CA LYS A 73 10.58 26.68 -41.74
C LYS A 73 10.61 26.88 -40.22
N THR A 74 11.39 26.10 -39.47
CA THR A 74 11.44 26.20 -38.01
C THR A 74 12.44 27.25 -37.52
N LEU A 75 13.29 27.80 -38.39
CA LEU A 75 14.42 28.65 -37.99
C LEU A 75 14.09 30.15 -37.86
N LYS A 76 12.92 30.62 -38.32
CA LYS A 76 12.37 31.97 -38.06
C LYS A 76 10.94 32.11 -38.62
N GLU A 77 10.01 32.66 -37.84
CA GLU A 77 8.61 32.90 -38.26
C GLU A 77 8.47 33.91 -39.42
N ASP A 78 9.47 34.76 -39.65
CA ASP A 78 9.42 35.85 -40.64
C ASP A 78 10.16 35.56 -41.96
N ILE A 79 10.79 34.40 -42.12
CA ILE A 79 11.50 34.05 -43.36
C ILE A 79 10.86 32.79 -43.94
N HIS A 80 9.85 33.00 -44.77
CA HIS A 80 9.43 31.98 -45.74
C HIS A 80 10.28 32.16 -46.99
N PRO A 81 11.31 31.32 -47.23
CA PRO A 81 12.11 31.46 -48.43
C PRO A 81 11.29 30.99 -49.64
N GLU A 82 10.61 31.94 -50.28
CA GLU A 82 9.74 31.72 -51.45
C GLU A 82 10.56 31.43 -52.72
N SER A 83 11.83 31.88 -52.76
CA SER A 83 12.75 31.63 -53.86
C SER A 83 13.87 30.64 -53.48
N LEU A 84 14.36 29.89 -54.47
CA LEU A 84 15.50 28.97 -54.30
C LEU A 84 16.75 29.71 -53.80
N GLU A 85 16.95 30.95 -54.25
CA GLU A 85 18.06 31.81 -53.85
C GLU A 85 18.04 32.10 -52.34
N GLN A 86 16.87 32.42 -51.80
CA GLN A 86 16.68 32.62 -50.36
C GLN A 86 16.90 31.32 -49.58
N GLN A 87 16.46 30.17 -50.11
CA GLN A 87 16.69 28.87 -49.47
C GLN A 87 18.18 28.55 -49.38
N ILE A 88 18.94 28.81 -50.44
CA ILE A 88 20.38 28.64 -50.48
C ILE A 88 21.05 29.54 -49.44
N GLU A 89 20.67 30.82 -49.38
CA GLU A 89 21.27 31.79 -48.47
C GLU A 89 21.00 31.46 -46.99
N VAL A 90 19.75 31.13 -46.64
CA VAL A 90 19.36 30.75 -45.28
C VAL A 90 20.03 29.45 -44.86
N LEU A 91 20.10 28.44 -45.74
CA LEU A 91 20.80 27.20 -45.45
C LEU A 91 22.31 27.40 -45.29
N SER A 92 22.92 28.25 -46.12
CA SER A 92 24.34 28.59 -46.03
C SER A 92 24.67 29.26 -44.70
N PHE A 93 23.80 30.19 -44.28
CA PHE A 93 23.90 30.83 -42.99
C PHE A 93 23.74 29.81 -41.87
N TRP A 94 22.69 28.98 -41.89
CA TRP A 94 22.44 27.98 -40.86
C TRP A 94 23.58 26.97 -40.69
N LEU A 95 24.17 26.48 -41.80
CA LEU A 95 25.30 25.55 -41.79
C LEU A 95 26.58 26.15 -41.19
N THR A 96 26.71 27.48 -41.20
CA THR A 96 27.92 28.19 -40.76
C THR A 96 27.75 28.92 -39.44
N GLU A 97 26.51 29.10 -38.97
CA GLU A 97 26.20 29.81 -37.74
C GLU A 97 26.71 29.04 -36.50
N GLU A 98 27.57 29.71 -35.72
CA GLU A 98 28.23 29.14 -34.53
C GLU A 98 27.31 29.05 -33.30
N LYS A 99 26.15 29.71 -33.32
CA LYS A 99 25.22 29.79 -32.20
C LYS A 99 23.88 29.13 -32.53
N LEU A 100 23.86 27.82 -32.47
CA LEU A 100 22.78 27.15 -31.76
C LEU A 100 23.49 26.18 -30.82
N GLU A 101 23.82 26.66 -29.63
CA GLU A 101 23.71 25.73 -28.50
C GLU A 101 22.32 25.09 -28.62
N PRO A 102 22.17 23.76 -28.49
CA PRO A 102 20.83 23.18 -28.39
C PRO A 102 20.08 24.08 -27.42
N PRO A 103 18.90 24.62 -27.80
CA PRO A 103 18.26 25.70 -27.06
C PRO A 103 18.38 25.33 -25.60
N SER A 104 19.13 26.13 -24.84
CA SER A 104 19.39 25.81 -23.44
C SER A 104 18.02 25.56 -22.86
N THR A 105 17.77 24.30 -22.49
CA THR A 105 16.44 23.79 -22.13
C THR A 105 15.88 24.47 -20.88
N GLN A 106 16.63 25.43 -20.35
CA GLN A 106 16.30 26.26 -19.21
C GLN A 106 15.40 27.45 -19.58
N ASN A 107 15.37 27.95 -20.82
CA ASN A 107 14.62 29.17 -21.15
C ASN A 107 13.84 29.17 -22.48
N ALA A 108 13.78 28.05 -23.22
CA ALA A 108 12.82 27.93 -24.31
C ALA A 108 11.41 27.81 -23.70
N GLN A 109 10.74 28.95 -23.50
CA GLN A 109 9.30 28.94 -23.27
C GLN A 109 8.68 28.34 -24.52
N LEU A 110 8.25 27.08 -24.42
CA LEU A 110 7.35 26.50 -25.41
C LEU A 110 6.20 27.51 -25.61
N PRO A 111 5.77 27.79 -26.85
CA PRO A 111 4.62 28.64 -27.07
C PRO A 111 3.48 28.14 -26.19
N VAL A 112 2.76 29.05 -25.52
CA VAL A 112 1.68 28.70 -24.59
C VAL A 112 0.67 27.86 -25.35
N PHE A 113 0.80 26.54 -25.22
CA PHE A 113 -0.07 25.59 -25.88
C PHE A 113 -1.40 25.66 -25.16
N THR A 114 -2.39 26.25 -25.81
CA THR A 114 -3.77 26.23 -25.33
C THR A 114 -4.45 25.05 -25.99
N PRO A 115 -4.64 23.93 -25.28
CA PRO A 115 -5.29 22.76 -25.87
C PRO A 115 -6.71 23.10 -26.33
N LYS A 116 -7.06 22.76 -27.57
CA LYS A 116 -8.43 22.94 -28.08
C LYS A 116 -9.47 22.12 -27.30
N ASN A 117 -9.05 20.94 -26.81
CA ASN A 117 -9.87 20.01 -26.04
C ASN A 117 -9.14 19.61 -24.75
N GLY A 118 -8.76 20.59 -23.94
CA GLY A 118 -8.08 20.37 -22.67
C GLY A 118 -8.01 21.65 -21.86
N TYR A 119 -7.24 21.60 -20.78
CA TYR A 119 -6.98 22.76 -19.93
C TYR A 119 -5.52 22.73 -19.49
N ASN A 120 -5.00 23.91 -19.15
CA ASN A 120 -3.72 24.05 -18.50
C ASN A 120 -3.96 24.27 -17.01
N THR A 121 -3.20 23.59 -16.16
CA THR A 121 -3.24 23.78 -14.71
C THR A 121 -1.84 23.69 -14.14
N ASN A 122 -1.64 24.36 -13.00
CA ASN A 122 -0.44 24.17 -12.21
C ASN A 122 -0.59 22.90 -11.38
N ILE A 123 0.48 22.11 -11.32
CA ILE A 123 0.57 20.91 -10.50
C ILE A 123 1.80 21.01 -9.61
N ASN A 124 1.66 20.61 -8.35
CA ASN A 124 2.81 20.49 -7.46
C ASN A 124 3.40 19.09 -7.62
N ILE A 125 4.67 19.01 -7.99
CA ILE A 125 5.39 17.75 -8.17
C ILE A 125 6.43 17.63 -7.05
N PHE A 126 6.36 16.53 -6.31
CA PHE A 126 7.29 16.19 -5.26
C PHE A 126 8.17 15.04 -5.73
N LEU A 127 9.48 15.21 -5.62
CA LEU A 127 10.45 14.30 -6.19
C LEU A 127 11.02 13.37 -5.13
N HIS A 128 11.19 12.10 -5.51
CA HIS A 128 11.89 11.09 -4.73
C HIS A 128 11.14 10.71 -3.45
N GLU A 129 11.76 9.86 -2.65
CA GLU A 129 11.13 9.31 -1.47
C GLU A 129 10.87 10.36 -0.38
N GLU A 130 11.76 11.36 -0.23
CA GLU A 130 11.54 12.50 0.67
C GLU A 130 10.33 13.33 0.22
N GLY A 131 10.18 13.54 -1.09
CA GLY A 131 9.05 14.26 -1.65
C GLY A 131 7.72 13.55 -1.43
N ILE A 132 7.69 12.21 -1.45
CA ILE A 132 6.49 11.44 -1.09
C ILE A 132 6.05 11.75 0.33
N ASP A 133 6.99 11.72 1.29
CA ASP A 133 6.69 11.97 2.70
C ASP A 133 6.13 13.39 2.91
N GLU A 134 6.72 14.38 2.23
CA GLU A 134 6.23 15.77 2.22
C GLU A 134 4.84 15.88 1.59
N ALA A 135 4.62 15.25 0.44
CA ALA A 135 3.34 15.31 -0.28
C ALA A 135 2.21 14.68 0.54
N ILE A 136 2.47 13.53 1.18
CA ILE A 136 1.50 12.88 2.08
C ILE A 136 1.19 13.78 3.26
N ALA A 137 2.20 14.36 3.91
CA ALA A 137 1.97 15.28 5.03
C ALA A 137 1.12 16.49 4.61
N TYR A 138 1.47 17.13 3.49
CA TYR A 138 0.72 18.26 2.95
C TYR A 138 -0.74 17.89 2.63
N TYR A 139 -0.95 16.74 1.97
CA TYR A 139 -2.29 16.23 1.66
C TYR A 139 -3.10 15.99 2.94
N MET A 140 -2.52 15.31 3.94
CA MET A 140 -3.21 15.00 5.19
C MET A 140 -3.57 16.27 5.98
N ASP A 141 -2.67 17.26 6.02
CA ASP A 141 -2.93 18.55 6.65
C ASP A 141 -4.04 19.34 5.93
N TYR A 142 -4.11 19.24 4.61
CA TYR A 142 -5.23 19.80 3.85
C TYR A 142 -6.55 19.12 4.24
N VAL A 143 -6.59 17.79 4.23
CA VAL A 143 -7.79 17.01 4.59
C VAL A 143 -8.29 17.34 6.00
N LEU A 144 -7.39 17.50 6.98
CA LEU A 144 -7.75 17.84 8.36
C LEU A 144 -8.39 19.23 8.53
N ARG A 145 -8.27 20.12 7.54
CA ARG A 145 -8.90 21.45 7.54
C ARG A 145 -10.26 21.46 6.83
N LEU A 146 -10.62 20.37 6.15
CA LEU A 146 -11.91 20.26 5.47
C LEU A 146 -13.05 20.07 6.47
N PRO A 147 -14.26 20.57 6.17
CA PRO A 147 -15.42 20.31 7.00
C PRO A 147 -15.77 18.81 6.95
N PRO A 148 -15.89 18.12 8.09
CA PRO A 148 -16.34 16.73 8.12
C PRO A 148 -17.86 16.61 7.86
N PRO A 149 -18.35 15.45 7.36
CA PRO A 149 -17.57 14.27 6.98
C PRO A 149 -17.06 14.36 5.53
N GLN A 150 -15.83 13.88 5.32
CA GLN A 150 -15.27 13.63 3.98
C GLN A 150 -14.91 12.15 3.87
N THR A 151 -14.95 11.60 2.65
CA THR A 151 -14.45 10.25 2.36
C THR A 151 -13.12 10.36 1.65
N ILE A 152 -12.10 9.72 2.21
CA ILE A 152 -10.77 9.62 1.61
C ILE A 152 -10.66 8.24 0.98
N TYR A 153 -10.52 8.20 -0.34
CA TYR A 153 -10.21 6.97 -1.07
C TYR A 153 -8.69 6.82 -1.16
N LEU A 154 -8.16 5.74 -0.60
CA LEU A 154 -6.78 5.31 -0.75
C LEU A 154 -6.75 4.11 -1.69
N ILE A 155 -6.36 4.32 -2.93
CA ILE A 155 -6.22 3.25 -3.93
C ILE A 155 -4.74 2.92 -4.03
N ASP A 156 -4.35 1.78 -3.46
CA ASP A 156 -2.96 1.39 -3.36
C ASP A 156 -2.65 0.22 -4.30
N HIS A 157 -2.02 0.55 -5.43
CA HIS A 157 -1.38 -0.39 -6.34
C HIS A 157 0.14 -0.32 -6.20
N SER A 158 0.64 -0.15 -4.97
CA SER A 158 2.06 -0.19 -4.58
C SER A 158 2.94 0.94 -5.16
N GLY A 159 2.36 2.10 -5.47
CA GLY A 159 3.13 3.29 -5.87
C GLY A 159 3.99 3.87 -4.74
N ILE A 160 3.71 3.50 -3.49
CA ILE A 160 4.44 3.92 -2.30
C ILE A 160 5.12 2.72 -1.66
N ASN A 161 6.43 2.83 -1.43
CA ASN A 161 7.11 1.89 -0.55
C ASN A 161 6.79 2.23 0.93
N TRP A 162 5.79 1.57 1.50
CA TRP A 162 5.41 1.78 2.90
C TRP A 162 6.49 1.32 3.90
N THR A 163 7.42 0.45 3.48
CA THR A 163 8.37 -0.21 4.38
C THR A 163 9.75 0.43 4.44
N ARG A 164 9.97 1.58 3.78
CA ARG A 164 11.24 2.33 3.77
C ARG A 164 11.94 2.34 5.15
N GLY A 165 13.06 1.61 5.26
CA GLY A 165 13.83 1.41 6.49
C GLY A 165 14.39 -0.02 6.61
N ASP A 166 15.36 -0.23 7.50
CA ASP A 166 15.91 -1.55 7.82
C ASP A 166 14.82 -2.37 8.54
N GLU A 167 14.45 -3.55 8.01
CA GLU A 167 13.32 -4.37 8.50
C GLU A 167 13.44 -4.75 9.99
N LEU A 168 14.64 -4.58 10.55
CA LEU A 168 15.05 -4.95 11.90
C LEU A 168 15.03 -3.79 12.91
N THR A 169 14.72 -2.54 12.51
CA THR A 169 14.66 -1.40 13.44
C THR A 169 13.29 -0.71 13.48
N GLU A 170 12.89 -0.20 14.65
CA GLU A 170 11.68 0.61 14.92
C GLU A 170 11.52 1.89 14.05
N LYS A 171 12.40 2.14 13.09
CA LYS A 171 12.38 3.28 12.16
C LYS A 171 11.35 3.13 11.05
N GLN A 172 10.13 2.67 11.36
CA GLN A 172 9.01 2.65 10.42
C GLN A 172 8.32 4.02 10.34
N VAL A 173 9.11 5.06 10.06
CA VAL A 173 8.72 6.47 10.22
C VAL A 173 7.48 6.81 9.39
N ARG A 174 7.41 6.38 8.13
CA ARG A 174 6.30 6.67 7.21
C ARG A 174 4.97 6.12 7.73
N ILE A 175 4.89 4.82 8.00
CA ILE A 175 3.66 4.18 8.52
C ILE A 175 3.25 4.82 9.85
N ASN A 176 4.19 5.04 10.77
CA ASN A 176 3.88 5.63 12.07
C ASN A 176 3.35 7.07 11.95
N SER A 177 3.85 7.85 11.00
CA SER A 177 3.35 9.19 10.70
C SER A 177 1.97 9.14 10.04
N CYS A 178 1.77 8.28 9.04
CA CYS A 178 0.47 8.11 8.39
C CYS A 178 -0.61 7.62 9.36
N MET A 179 -0.31 6.66 10.23
CA MET A 179 -1.24 6.17 11.24
C MET A 179 -1.68 7.27 12.22
N ARG A 180 -0.82 8.23 12.54
CA ARG A 180 -1.19 9.41 13.35
C ARG A 180 -2.20 10.30 12.62
N TYR A 181 -1.99 10.54 11.32
CA TYR A 181 -2.96 11.27 10.50
C TYR A 181 -4.29 10.52 10.39
N PHE A 182 -4.29 9.23 10.05
CA PHE A 182 -5.51 8.45 9.92
C PHE A 182 -6.34 8.42 11.21
N ARG A 183 -5.70 8.25 12.38
CA ARG A 183 -6.40 8.35 13.68
C ARG A 183 -7.08 9.70 13.86
N THR A 184 -6.40 10.79 13.50
CA THR A 184 -6.91 12.16 13.67
C THR A 184 -8.07 12.43 12.71
N ILE A 185 -7.91 12.02 11.45
CA ILE A 185 -8.93 12.09 10.39
C ILE A 185 -10.20 11.37 10.83
N LEU A 186 -10.10 10.12 11.30
CA LEU A 186 -11.24 9.34 11.77
C LEU A 186 -11.89 9.97 13.00
N ARG A 187 -11.09 10.52 13.93
CA ARG A 187 -11.60 11.22 15.13
C ARG A 187 -12.40 12.48 14.77
N TYR A 188 -12.07 13.17 13.68
CA TYR A 188 -12.85 14.31 13.18
C TYR A 188 -14.11 13.90 12.41
N GLY A 189 -14.37 12.59 12.26
CA GLY A 189 -15.59 12.07 11.65
C GLY A 189 -15.50 11.87 10.13
N HIS A 190 -14.31 11.98 9.54
CA HIS A 190 -14.07 11.56 8.17
C HIS A 190 -14.06 10.03 8.06
N LYS A 191 -14.18 9.53 6.83
CA LYS A 191 -14.15 8.10 6.49
C LYS A 191 -12.96 7.80 5.60
N ILE A 192 -12.46 6.57 5.67
CA ILE A 192 -11.35 6.09 4.84
C ILE A 192 -11.81 4.83 4.11
N VAL A 193 -11.69 4.81 2.79
CA VAL A 193 -11.93 3.65 1.95
C VAL A 193 -10.61 3.25 1.32
N ILE A 194 -10.08 2.10 1.71
CA ILE A 194 -8.85 1.54 1.19
C ILE A 194 -9.20 0.53 0.12
N VAL A 195 -8.68 0.72 -1.09
CA VAL A 195 -8.67 -0.29 -2.13
C VAL A 195 -7.24 -0.78 -2.27
N ASP A 196 -7.04 -2.03 -1.89
CA ASP A 196 -5.75 -2.68 -1.88
C ASP A 196 -5.58 -3.56 -3.10
N CYS A 197 -4.36 -3.68 -3.61
CA CYS A 197 -4.09 -4.54 -4.74
C CYS A 197 -3.99 -6.01 -4.28
N ASP A 198 -4.72 -6.90 -4.97
CA ASP A 198 -4.46 -8.34 -4.86
C ASP A 198 -3.03 -8.60 -5.37
N THR A 199 -2.30 -9.46 -4.67
CA THR A 199 -0.93 -9.84 -5.04
C THR A 199 -0.88 -11.33 -5.31
N ASP A 200 -0.19 -11.75 -6.37
CA ASP A 200 0.03 -13.18 -6.65
C ASP A 200 0.95 -13.87 -5.63
N ILE A 201 1.54 -13.06 -4.73
CA ILE A 201 2.37 -13.50 -3.62
C ILE A 201 1.55 -13.36 -2.34
N TYR A 202 1.68 -14.36 -1.47
CA TYR A 202 1.25 -14.30 -0.09
C TYR A 202 1.59 -12.94 0.57
N ARG A 203 0.61 -12.36 1.29
CA ARG A 203 0.83 -11.12 2.03
C ARG A 203 1.54 -11.40 3.37
N PRO A 204 2.72 -10.81 3.63
CA PRO A 204 3.40 -10.96 4.91
C PRO A 204 2.52 -10.53 6.09
N TYR A 205 2.42 -11.38 7.12
CA TYR A 205 1.64 -11.05 8.33
C TYR A 205 2.11 -9.75 8.99
N ARG A 206 3.41 -9.42 8.91
CA ARG A 206 3.94 -8.16 9.41
C ARG A 206 3.29 -6.95 8.72
N ALA A 207 3.04 -7.03 7.41
CA ALA A 207 2.34 -5.98 6.68
C ALA A 207 0.88 -5.88 7.15
N ILE A 208 0.17 -7.01 7.30
CA ILE A 208 -1.22 -7.05 7.78
C ILE A 208 -1.32 -6.44 9.18
N PHE A 209 -0.41 -6.82 10.09
CA PHE A 209 -0.45 -6.38 11.49
C PHE A 209 -0.11 -4.90 11.67
N ARG A 210 0.71 -4.32 10.80
CA ARG A 210 0.98 -2.87 10.79
C ARG A 210 -0.28 -2.04 10.57
N TRP A 211 -1.17 -2.52 9.71
CA TRP A 211 -2.42 -1.84 9.36
C TRP A 211 -3.62 -2.27 10.21
N MET A 212 -3.44 -3.25 11.09
CA MET A 212 -4.47 -3.84 11.93
C MET A 212 -5.33 -2.81 12.68
N GLU A 213 -4.67 -1.79 13.22
CA GLU A 213 -5.34 -0.72 13.93
C GLU A 213 -6.29 0.07 13.04
N LEU A 214 -5.87 0.35 11.80
CA LEU A 214 -6.70 1.06 10.85
C LEU A 214 -7.89 0.18 10.44
N TYR A 215 -7.65 -1.09 10.16
CA TYR A 215 -8.70 -2.04 9.76
C TYR A 215 -9.78 -2.26 10.81
N LEU A 216 -9.43 -2.15 12.10
CA LEU A 216 -10.36 -2.28 13.22
C LEU A 216 -11.05 -0.96 13.63
N SER A 217 -10.68 0.16 13.00
CA SER A 217 -11.24 1.48 13.32
C SER A 217 -12.63 1.69 12.71
N ASP A 218 -13.47 2.47 13.40
CA ASP A 218 -14.74 2.92 12.85
C ASP A 218 -14.52 3.88 11.67
N GLY A 219 -15.41 3.84 10.67
CA GLY A 219 -15.29 4.68 9.47
C GLY A 219 -14.25 4.21 8.45
N VAL A 220 -13.66 3.03 8.63
CA VAL A 220 -12.72 2.43 7.68
C VAL A 220 -13.35 1.27 6.93
N GLU A 221 -13.10 1.23 5.63
CA GLU A 221 -13.48 0.14 4.74
C GLU A 221 -12.27 -0.35 3.95
N VAL A 222 -12.13 -1.67 3.78
CA VAL A 222 -10.99 -2.27 3.07
C VAL A 222 -11.49 -3.22 2.00
N TRP A 223 -11.09 -2.94 0.78
CA TRP A 223 -11.47 -3.63 -0.43
C TRP A 223 -10.22 -4.16 -1.12
N SER A 224 -10.36 -5.20 -1.93
CA SER A 224 -9.31 -5.67 -2.80
C SER A 224 -9.70 -5.54 -4.27
N HIS A 225 -8.72 -5.22 -5.10
CA HIS A 225 -8.86 -5.10 -6.53
C HIS A 225 -7.73 -5.88 -7.22
N PRO A 226 -8.02 -6.63 -8.30
CA PRO A 226 -6.99 -7.31 -9.08
C PRO A 226 -5.88 -6.35 -9.54
N PRO A 227 -4.63 -6.82 -9.70
CA PRO A 227 -3.55 -5.97 -10.18
C PRO A 227 -3.85 -5.39 -11.57
N MET A 228 -3.43 -4.15 -11.78
CA MET A 228 -3.48 -3.47 -13.09
C MET A 228 -2.06 -3.40 -13.63
N HIS A 229 -1.79 -4.08 -14.76
CA HIS A 229 -0.58 -4.10 -15.62
C HIS A 229 0.81 -3.66 -15.07
N ASP A 230 1.83 -4.48 -15.36
CA ASP A 230 3.20 -4.48 -14.77
C ASP A 230 4.14 -3.29 -15.07
N ALA A 231 3.74 -2.30 -15.87
CA ALA A 231 4.68 -1.28 -16.33
C ALA A 231 5.00 -0.23 -15.26
N TYR A 232 4.06 0.09 -14.38
CA TYR A 232 4.22 1.07 -13.30
C TYR A 232 3.25 0.79 -12.15
N TYR A 233 3.63 1.23 -10.96
CA TYR A 233 2.83 1.14 -9.74
C TYR A 233 2.34 2.53 -9.36
N TYR A 234 1.16 2.62 -8.76
CA TYR A 234 0.62 3.89 -8.31
C TYR A 234 -0.17 3.77 -7.00
N THR A 235 -0.21 4.87 -6.25
CA THR A 235 -1.07 5.01 -5.08
C THR A 235 -1.77 6.35 -5.15
N ASN A 236 -3.10 6.35 -5.16
CA ASN A 236 -3.91 7.56 -5.22
C ASN A 236 -4.60 7.80 -3.87
N PHE A 237 -4.48 9.01 -3.34
CA PHE A 237 -5.37 9.54 -2.31
C PHE A 237 -6.33 10.52 -2.98
N VAL A 238 -7.62 10.31 -2.79
CA VAL A 238 -8.68 11.12 -3.41
C VAL A 238 -9.67 11.57 -2.36
N VAL A 239 -9.91 12.88 -2.27
CA VAL A 239 -11.12 13.46 -1.66
C VAL A 239 -11.92 14.12 -2.76
N GLU A 240 -13.16 13.68 -2.97
CA GLU A 240 -14.02 14.18 -4.04
C GLU A 240 -14.16 15.71 -3.98
N LYS A 241 -14.06 16.36 -5.14
CA LYS A 241 -14.17 17.82 -5.33
C LYS A 241 -13.11 18.68 -4.63
N GLU A 242 -12.19 18.07 -3.89
CA GLU A 242 -11.25 18.79 -3.03
C GLU A 242 -9.80 18.65 -3.48
N ILE A 243 -9.25 17.43 -3.46
CA ILE A 243 -7.82 17.22 -3.66
C ILE A 243 -7.49 15.79 -4.08
N VAL A 244 -6.47 15.64 -4.92
CA VAL A 244 -5.89 14.35 -5.29
C VAL A 244 -4.39 14.37 -5.08
N LEU A 245 -3.86 13.34 -4.42
CA LEU A 245 -2.44 13.04 -4.39
C LEU A 245 -2.21 11.72 -5.11
N GLN A 246 -1.47 11.74 -6.21
CA GLN A 246 -1.04 10.55 -6.93
C GLN A 246 0.46 10.33 -6.71
N CYS A 247 0.83 9.14 -6.24
CA CYS A 247 2.21 8.67 -6.14
C CYS A 247 2.43 7.62 -7.21
N ILE A 248 3.51 7.73 -7.99
CA ILE A 248 3.86 6.79 -9.06
C ILE A 248 5.29 6.32 -8.85
N SER A 249 5.50 5.02 -9.05
CA SER A 249 6.82 4.39 -9.09
C SER A 249 6.90 3.44 -10.28
N ASN A 250 8.10 3.28 -10.83
CA ASN A 250 8.33 2.37 -11.96
C ASN A 250 8.89 1.04 -11.44
N SER A 251 8.60 -0.05 -12.13
CA SER A 251 9.05 -1.40 -11.74
C SER A 251 10.56 -1.61 -11.89
N ASN A 252 11.26 -0.71 -12.58
CA ASN A 252 12.72 -0.73 -12.71
C ASN A 252 13.40 -0.16 -11.46
N SER A 253 14.25 -0.98 -10.83
CA SER A 253 14.90 -0.78 -9.51
C SER A 253 15.89 0.40 -9.38
N GLY A 254 15.88 1.37 -10.31
CA GLY A 254 16.76 2.53 -10.29
C GLY A 254 16.08 3.89 -10.43
N GLU A 255 14.79 3.93 -10.80
CA GLU A 255 14.07 5.20 -10.98
C GLU A 255 13.43 5.67 -9.68
N LYS A 256 13.55 6.97 -9.41
CA LYS A 256 13.08 7.58 -8.17
C LYS A 256 11.59 7.90 -8.32
N PRO A 257 10.76 7.56 -7.32
CA PRO A 257 9.32 7.77 -7.43
C PRO A 257 8.97 9.27 -7.42
N HIS A 258 7.78 9.59 -7.91
CA HIS A 258 7.27 10.96 -7.97
C HIS A 258 5.85 11.02 -7.42
N SER A 259 5.51 12.14 -6.78
CA SER A 259 4.15 12.44 -6.36
C SER A 259 3.65 13.71 -7.00
N MET A 260 2.38 13.72 -7.37
CA MET A 260 1.71 14.84 -8.02
C MET A 260 0.45 15.19 -7.24
N LEU A 261 0.31 16.47 -6.89
CA LEU A 261 -0.85 16.98 -6.17
C LEU A 261 -1.70 17.85 -7.09
N TYR A 262 -2.97 17.49 -7.20
CA TYR A 262 -3.95 18.16 -8.06
C TYR A 262 -5.06 18.79 -7.22
N THR A 263 -5.39 20.04 -7.54
CA THR A 263 -6.46 20.83 -6.91
C THR A 263 -7.46 21.37 -7.93
N ASN A 264 -7.24 21.17 -9.23
CA ASN A 264 -8.16 21.60 -10.26
C ASN A 264 -9.34 20.61 -10.39
N LYS A 265 -10.52 21.17 -10.62
CA LYS A 265 -11.79 20.44 -10.61
C LYS A 265 -11.82 19.27 -11.59
N GLU A 266 -11.38 19.48 -12.83
CA GLU A 266 -11.48 18.50 -13.91
C GLU A 266 -10.63 17.26 -13.63
N THR A 267 -9.42 17.43 -13.07
CA THR A 267 -8.56 16.31 -12.67
C THR A 267 -9.16 15.57 -11.48
N ILE A 268 -9.62 16.31 -10.47
CA ILE A 268 -10.23 15.72 -9.28
C ILE A 268 -11.44 14.88 -9.66
N ASP A 269 -12.33 15.41 -10.51
CA ASP A 269 -13.52 14.70 -10.97
C ASP A 269 -13.13 13.42 -11.74
N PHE A 270 -12.07 13.46 -12.56
CA PHE A 270 -11.55 12.26 -13.25
C PHE A 270 -11.09 11.18 -12.26
N PHE A 271 -10.25 11.52 -11.28
CA PHE A 271 -9.76 10.55 -10.30
C PHE A 271 -10.85 10.06 -9.35
N ALA A 272 -11.80 10.91 -8.94
CA ALA A 272 -12.96 10.51 -8.16
C ALA A 272 -13.84 9.51 -8.93
N ASN A 273 -14.11 9.77 -10.21
CA ASN A 273 -14.83 8.83 -11.07
C ASN A 273 -14.07 7.51 -11.23
N THR A 274 -12.74 7.57 -11.36
CA THR A 274 -11.87 6.39 -11.47
C THR A 274 -11.91 5.58 -10.18
N ALA A 275 -11.82 6.22 -9.01
CA ALA A 275 -11.95 5.60 -7.70
C ALA A 275 -13.29 4.87 -7.55
N SER A 276 -14.38 5.52 -7.95
CA SER A 276 -15.72 4.92 -7.94
C SER A 276 -15.82 3.68 -8.83
N LEU A 277 -15.23 3.73 -10.04
CA LEU A 277 -15.23 2.60 -10.98
C LEU A 277 -14.39 1.44 -10.49
N ILE A 278 -13.22 1.71 -9.90
CA ILE A 278 -12.35 0.70 -9.29
C ILE A 278 -13.11 0.02 -8.15
N LEU A 279 -13.66 0.81 -7.21
CA LEU A 279 -14.39 0.30 -6.06
C LEU A 279 -15.60 -0.57 -6.45
N LYS A 280 -16.33 -0.21 -7.51
CA LYS A 280 -17.44 -1.01 -8.05
C LYS A 280 -17.02 -2.39 -8.55
N LYS A 281 -15.75 -2.57 -8.95
CA LYS A 281 -15.18 -3.84 -9.40
C LYS A 281 -14.40 -4.57 -8.29
N SER A 282 -14.13 -3.89 -7.18
CA SER A 282 -13.45 -4.45 -6.02
C SER A 282 -14.33 -5.41 -5.24
N LYS A 283 -13.69 -6.29 -4.47
CA LYS A 283 -14.34 -7.18 -3.51
C LYS A 283 -14.00 -6.73 -2.09
N ARG A 284 -14.90 -6.98 -1.15
CA ARG A 284 -14.62 -6.66 0.25
C ARG A 284 -13.48 -7.55 0.75
N LEU A 285 -12.40 -6.94 1.24
CA LEU A 285 -11.23 -7.68 1.72
C LEU A 285 -11.35 -7.96 3.21
N ILE A 286 -11.53 -6.91 4.01
CA ILE A 286 -11.71 -7.01 5.45
C ILE A 286 -13.15 -6.67 5.79
N GLU A 287 -13.79 -7.59 6.50
CA GLU A 287 -15.11 -7.39 7.07
C GLU A 287 -15.00 -7.16 8.57
N THR A 288 -16.00 -6.47 9.13
CA THR A 288 -16.07 -6.26 10.58
C THR A 288 -17.46 -6.57 11.12
N VAL A 289 -17.49 -7.06 12.35
CA VAL A 289 -18.69 -7.27 13.13
C VAL A 289 -18.51 -6.59 14.48
N ALA A 290 -19.57 -5.97 15.02
CA ALA A 290 -19.47 -5.33 16.32
C ALA A 290 -19.10 -6.37 17.40
N ALA A 291 -18.32 -5.97 18.39
CA ALA A 291 -17.88 -6.86 19.47
C ALA A 291 -19.08 -7.43 20.26
N LYS A 292 -20.14 -6.64 20.41
CA LYS A 292 -21.41 -7.08 21.02
C LYS A 292 -22.20 -8.11 20.22
N ASP A 293 -22.02 -8.16 18.90
CA ASP A 293 -22.76 -9.07 18.01
C ASP A 293 -22.11 -10.46 17.94
N LEU A 294 -21.85 -11.06 19.10
CA LEU A 294 -21.14 -12.33 19.24
C LEU A 294 -21.84 -13.48 18.50
N LEU A 295 -23.17 -13.57 18.55
CA LEU A 295 -23.91 -14.64 17.87
C LEU A 295 -23.76 -14.57 16.34
N THR A 296 -23.76 -13.36 15.79
CA THR A 296 -23.50 -13.12 14.36
C THR A 296 -22.08 -13.55 14.00
N PHE A 297 -21.09 -13.15 14.80
CA PHE A 297 -19.70 -13.58 14.63
C PHE A 297 -19.57 -15.10 14.62
N LEU A 298 -20.18 -15.80 15.59
CA LEU A 298 -20.13 -17.26 15.67
C LEU A 298 -20.80 -17.95 14.48
N GLU A 299 -21.89 -17.39 13.96
CA GLU A 299 -22.56 -17.93 12.79
C GLU A 299 -21.73 -17.75 11.51
N ILE A 300 -21.07 -16.60 11.36
CA ILE A 300 -20.09 -16.36 10.27
C ILE A 300 -18.96 -17.38 10.38
N THR A 301 -18.33 -17.49 11.57
CA THR A 301 -17.26 -18.46 11.81
C THR A 301 -17.71 -19.87 11.45
N ARG A 302 -18.86 -20.33 11.96
CA ARG A 302 -19.38 -21.68 11.66
C ARG A 302 -19.57 -21.93 10.16
N LYS A 303 -20.08 -20.96 9.40
CA LYS A 303 -20.31 -21.10 7.95
C LYS A 303 -19.01 -21.10 7.15
N SER A 304 -17.98 -20.42 7.64
CA SER A 304 -16.70 -20.26 6.94
C SER A 304 -15.70 -21.38 7.22
N LEU A 305 -15.78 -22.02 8.40
CA LEU A 305 -14.87 -23.09 8.77
C LEU A 305 -15.01 -24.32 7.87
N LYS A 306 -13.86 -24.87 7.47
CA LYS A 306 -13.73 -26.12 6.74
C LYS A 306 -13.70 -27.31 7.71
N PRO A 307 -14.39 -28.42 7.39
CA PRO A 307 -14.41 -29.60 8.25
C PRO A 307 -13.02 -30.23 8.40
N ASN A 308 -12.77 -30.89 9.55
CA ASN A 308 -11.56 -31.68 9.84
C ASN A 308 -10.21 -30.92 9.76
N ARG A 309 -10.23 -29.60 9.83
CA ARG A 309 -9.03 -28.74 9.83
C ARG A 309 -8.78 -28.13 11.21
N ASN A 310 -7.51 -28.01 11.57
CA ASN A 310 -7.08 -27.38 12.83
C ASN A 310 -7.46 -25.90 12.88
N ILE A 311 -8.04 -25.49 14.00
CA ILE A 311 -8.31 -24.09 14.31
C ILE A 311 -7.31 -23.66 15.35
N TYR A 312 -6.54 -22.63 15.04
CA TYR A 312 -5.57 -22.06 15.95
C TYR A 312 -6.15 -20.81 16.60
N ILE A 313 -6.00 -20.74 17.91
CA ILE A 313 -6.43 -19.60 18.71
C ILE A 313 -5.25 -19.10 19.51
N MET A 314 -4.97 -17.81 19.35
CA MET A 314 -4.09 -17.06 20.23
C MET A 314 -4.94 -16.01 20.93
N ASN A 315 -5.04 -16.05 22.24
CA ASN A 315 -5.85 -15.09 22.98
C ASN A 315 -5.07 -14.53 24.17
N PRO A 316 -4.90 -13.21 24.29
CA PRO A 316 -4.27 -12.59 25.45
C PRO A 316 -5.13 -12.67 26.73
N SER A 317 -6.40 -13.09 26.65
CA SER A 317 -7.29 -13.27 27.81
C SER A 317 -8.21 -14.50 27.66
N PHE A 318 -8.72 -15.06 28.77
CA PHE A 318 -9.66 -16.18 28.76
C PHE A 318 -11.06 -15.71 29.05
N THR A 319 -11.99 -15.78 28.09
CA THR A 319 -13.27 -15.11 28.36
C THR A 319 -14.52 -15.82 27.85
N LEU A 320 -14.45 -16.81 26.93
CA LEU A 320 -15.66 -17.60 26.57
C LEU A 320 -15.40 -19.03 26.09
N GLN A 321 -14.22 -19.31 25.55
CA GLN A 321 -13.94 -20.58 24.87
C GLN A 321 -13.55 -21.72 25.84
N ILE A 322 -13.19 -21.38 27.08
CA ILE A 322 -12.61 -22.33 28.05
C ILE A 322 -13.41 -22.38 29.37
N ILE A 323 -14.22 -21.36 29.63
CA ILE A 323 -15.01 -21.26 30.88
C ILE A 323 -16.16 -22.27 30.84
N ASP A 324 -16.45 -22.87 31.99
CA ASP A 324 -17.63 -23.73 32.10
C ASP A 324 -18.94 -22.95 31.90
N VAL A 325 -19.96 -23.54 31.28
CA VAL A 325 -21.24 -22.85 31.01
C VAL A 325 -21.95 -22.48 32.32
N ASN A 326 -21.87 -23.33 33.35
CA ASN A 326 -22.47 -23.02 34.65
C ASN A 326 -21.69 -21.91 35.35
N LEU A 327 -20.36 -21.95 35.27
CA LEU A 327 -19.50 -20.90 35.80
C LEU A 327 -19.72 -19.55 35.08
N LEU A 328 -19.92 -19.58 33.75
CA LEU A 328 -20.26 -18.38 32.99
C LEU A 328 -21.60 -17.79 33.47
N ARG A 329 -22.61 -18.62 33.69
CA ARG A 329 -23.90 -18.18 34.26
C ARG A 329 -23.70 -17.51 35.61
N GLU A 330 -23.00 -18.18 36.54
CA GLU A 330 -22.69 -17.66 37.87
C GLU A 330 -22.00 -16.28 37.81
N ILE A 331 -21.00 -16.14 36.94
CA ILE A 331 -20.28 -14.87 36.72
C ILE A 331 -21.25 -13.77 36.24
N LEU A 332 -22.11 -14.07 35.27
CA LEU A 332 -23.03 -13.08 34.70
C LEU A 332 -24.13 -12.68 35.70
N GLU A 333 -24.69 -13.62 36.45
CA GLU A 333 -25.68 -13.37 37.51
C GLU A 333 -25.09 -12.49 38.62
N THR A 334 -23.89 -12.82 39.08
CA THR A 334 -23.19 -12.05 40.13
C THR A 334 -22.87 -10.62 39.68
N ASN A 335 -22.71 -10.39 38.37
CA ASN A 335 -22.49 -9.07 37.79
C ASN A 335 -23.80 -8.34 37.41
N GLY A 336 -24.97 -8.86 37.81
CA GLY A 336 -26.26 -8.20 37.62
C GLY A 336 -26.74 -8.14 36.17
N ILE A 337 -26.27 -9.07 35.33
CA ILE A 337 -26.73 -9.16 33.94
C ILE A 337 -28.15 -9.74 33.92
N SER A 338 -29.02 -9.16 33.09
CA SER A 338 -30.41 -9.61 32.95
C SER A 338 -30.49 -11.04 32.43
N GLU A 339 -31.46 -11.83 32.90
CA GLU A 339 -31.68 -13.23 32.49
C GLU A 339 -31.74 -13.40 30.97
N PHE A 340 -32.42 -12.49 30.26
CA PHE A 340 -32.50 -12.50 28.80
C PHE A 340 -31.12 -12.45 28.13
N LYS A 341 -30.22 -11.59 28.62
CA LYS A 341 -28.84 -11.50 28.13
C LYS A 341 -28.02 -12.74 28.53
N ILE A 342 -28.20 -13.24 29.75
CA ILE A 342 -27.54 -14.48 30.22
C ILE A 342 -27.83 -15.62 29.25
N GLU A 343 -29.10 -15.86 28.91
CA GLU A 343 -29.49 -16.94 28.00
C GLU A 343 -28.86 -16.81 26.60
N GLN A 344 -28.74 -15.59 26.09
CA GLN A 344 -28.04 -15.35 24.82
C GLN A 344 -26.56 -15.77 24.88
N TYR A 345 -25.87 -15.48 25.98
CA TYR A 345 -24.46 -15.82 26.14
C TYR A 345 -24.23 -17.29 26.44
N ILE A 346 -25.12 -17.91 27.20
CA ILE A 346 -25.12 -19.35 27.41
C ILE A 346 -25.31 -20.07 26.07
N SER A 347 -26.23 -19.60 25.23
CA SER A 347 -26.40 -20.10 23.86
C SER A 347 -25.13 -19.93 23.02
N ALA A 348 -24.46 -18.78 23.11
CA ALA A 348 -23.19 -18.53 22.42
C ALA A 348 -22.08 -19.49 22.87
N ALA A 349 -21.90 -19.66 24.19
CA ALA A 349 -20.92 -20.59 24.76
C ALA A 349 -21.18 -22.04 24.34
N GLN A 350 -22.44 -22.46 24.32
CA GLN A 350 -22.83 -23.79 23.82
C GLN A 350 -22.51 -23.96 22.32
N LYS A 351 -22.74 -22.94 21.49
CA LYS A 351 -22.35 -22.97 20.06
C LYS A 351 -20.84 -23.11 19.89
N ILE A 352 -20.04 -22.40 20.69
CA ILE A 352 -18.58 -22.54 20.71
C ILE A 352 -18.18 -23.99 21.05
N ARG A 353 -18.77 -24.57 22.10
CA ARG A 353 -18.52 -25.97 22.47
C ARG A 353 -18.84 -26.96 21.35
N ARG A 354 -19.95 -26.75 20.64
CA ARG A 354 -20.29 -27.57 19.46
C ARG A 354 -19.24 -27.47 18.37
N LEU A 355 -18.73 -26.27 18.08
CA LEU A 355 -17.63 -26.10 17.13
C LEU A 355 -16.36 -26.84 17.59
N GLN A 356 -16.03 -26.81 18.88
CA GLN A 356 -14.88 -27.51 19.46
C GLN A 356 -14.98 -29.04 19.42
N MET A 357 -16.20 -29.59 19.30
CA MET A 357 -16.40 -31.03 19.11
C MET A 357 -16.17 -31.45 17.65
N ILE A 358 -16.42 -30.56 16.69
CA ILE A 358 -16.34 -30.86 15.25
C ILE A 358 -14.93 -30.61 14.71
N HIS A 359 -14.26 -29.58 15.23
CA HIS A 359 -12.93 -29.19 14.77
C HIS A 359 -11.90 -29.36 15.88
N PRO A 360 -10.67 -29.79 15.56
CA PRO A 360 -9.56 -29.75 16.49
C PRO A 360 -9.11 -28.30 16.72
N TYR A 361 -9.19 -27.82 17.97
CA TYR A 361 -8.71 -26.50 18.38
C TYR A 361 -7.34 -26.60 19.03
N PHE A 362 -6.43 -25.68 18.68
CA PHE A 362 -5.13 -25.50 19.31
C PHE A 362 -5.02 -24.11 19.93
N TYR A 363 -4.70 -24.03 21.22
CA TYR A 363 -4.66 -22.79 21.99
C TYR A 363 -3.23 -22.41 22.34
N VAL A 364 -2.87 -21.16 22.05
CA VAL A 364 -1.69 -20.48 22.56
C VAL A 364 -2.14 -19.52 23.67
N CYS A 365 -1.82 -19.89 24.90
CA CYS A 365 -2.26 -19.23 26.12
C CYS A 365 -1.15 -18.33 26.68
N ASN A 366 -1.50 -17.09 27.00
CA ASN A 366 -0.56 -16.13 27.59
C ASN A 366 -0.35 -16.40 29.10
N LEU A 367 0.85 -16.88 29.45
CA LEU A 367 1.23 -17.15 30.84
C LEU A 367 1.36 -15.87 31.66
N ASP A 368 1.87 -14.78 31.08
CA ASP A 368 2.02 -13.49 31.76
C ASP A 368 0.65 -12.95 32.19
N PHE A 369 -0.36 -13.15 31.33
CA PHE A 369 -1.73 -12.79 31.67
C PHE A 369 -2.24 -13.60 32.86
N LEU A 370 -1.98 -14.92 32.90
CA LEU A 370 -2.44 -15.78 34.00
C LEU A 370 -1.84 -15.39 35.34
N GLU A 371 -0.54 -15.13 35.37
CA GLU A 371 0.16 -14.71 36.59
C GLU A 371 -0.42 -13.40 37.14
N ASN A 372 -0.67 -12.42 36.25
CA ASN A 372 -1.32 -11.17 36.62
C ASN A 372 -2.78 -11.38 37.04
N PHE A 373 -3.50 -12.25 36.33
CA PHE A 373 -4.90 -12.59 36.58
C PHE A 373 -5.10 -13.15 38.00
N VAL A 374 -4.23 -14.07 38.42
CA VAL A 374 -4.33 -14.68 39.76
C VAL A 374 -3.69 -13.87 40.86
N SER A 375 -2.90 -12.84 40.55
CA SER A 375 -2.34 -11.94 41.56
C SER A 375 -3.30 -10.81 41.90
N ALA A 376 -4.10 -10.34 40.93
CA ALA A 376 -5.02 -9.23 41.12
C ALA A 376 -6.22 -9.56 42.04
N ALA A 377 -6.55 -8.66 42.96
CA ALA A 377 -7.71 -8.82 43.87
C ALA A 377 -9.04 -9.04 43.11
N TYR A 378 -9.17 -8.39 41.96
CA TYR A 378 -10.25 -8.59 41.00
C TYR A 378 -9.73 -8.28 39.60
N VAL A 379 -10.39 -8.80 38.56
CA VAL A 379 -10.05 -8.53 37.16
C VAL A 379 -11.30 -8.15 36.40
N GLU A 380 -11.23 -7.10 35.58
CA GLU A 380 -12.28 -6.81 34.61
C GLU A 380 -12.09 -7.67 33.34
N ASP A 381 -13.11 -8.41 32.97
CA ASP A 381 -13.14 -9.13 31.71
C ASP A 381 -13.60 -8.17 30.60
N SER A 382 -12.65 -7.57 29.88
CA SER A 382 -12.98 -6.59 28.84
C SER A 382 -13.80 -7.17 27.68
N ASN A 383 -13.68 -8.47 27.38
CA ASN A 383 -14.42 -9.08 26.27
C ASN A 383 -15.86 -9.33 26.67
N LEU A 384 -16.09 -9.98 27.82
CA LEU A 384 -17.44 -10.13 28.36
C LEU A 384 -18.06 -8.76 28.63
N SER A 385 -17.28 -7.78 29.10
CA SER A 385 -17.82 -6.44 29.38
C SER A 385 -18.33 -5.74 28.13
N GLU A 386 -17.54 -5.74 27.05
CA GLU A 386 -17.96 -5.16 25.77
C GLU A 386 -19.12 -5.94 25.15
N ILE A 387 -19.10 -7.27 25.26
CA ILE A 387 -20.18 -8.13 24.76
C ILE A 387 -21.49 -7.89 25.53
N CYS A 388 -21.42 -7.76 26.86
CA CYS A 388 -22.57 -7.57 27.75
C CYS A 388 -23.10 -6.14 27.77
N GLU A 389 -22.32 -5.18 27.25
CA GLU A 389 -22.54 -3.74 27.41
C GLU A 389 -22.64 -3.35 28.89
N ALA A 390 -21.90 -4.04 29.75
CA ALA A 390 -21.90 -3.88 31.20
C ALA A 390 -20.55 -4.31 31.76
N LYS A 391 -20.07 -3.68 32.84
CA LYS A 391 -18.77 -4.02 33.43
C LYS A 391 -18.84 -5.40 34.11
N ILE A 392 -18.01 -6.34 33.65
CA ILE A 392 -17.91 -7.70 34.21
C ILE A 392 -16.64 -7.81 35.05
N ILE A 393 -16.82 -7.97 36.36
CA ILE A 393 -15.77 -8.15 37.34
C ILE A 393 -15.67 -9.62 37.76
N LEU A 394 -14.44 -10.13 37.76
CA LEU A 394 -14.07 -11.47 38.20
C LEU A 394 -13.43 -11.36 39.59
N SER A 395 -14.12 -11.87 40.59
CA SER A 395 -13.63 -12.01 41.97
C SER A 395 -12.51 -13.07 42.05
N LYS A 396 -11.82 -13.13 43.19
CA LYS A 396 -10.86 -14.21 43.48
C LYS A 396 -11.46 -15.61 43.36
N GLU A 397 -12.71 -15.76 43.80
CA GLU A 397 -13.42 -17.03 43.69
C GLU A 397 -13.66 -17.39 42.21
N HIS A 398 -14.12 -16.44 41.39
CA HIS A 398 -14.28 -16.65 39.95
C HIS A 398 -12.95 -17.00 39.28
N GLN A 399 -11.85 -16.32 39.64
CA GLN A 399 -10.51 -16.62 39.14
C GLN A 399 -10.12 -18.08 39.42
N ARG A 400 -10.33 -18.55 40.66
CA ARG A 400 -10.03 -19.94 41.07
C ARG A 400 -10.85 -20.96 40.29
N LYS A 401 -12.16 -20.74 40.18
CA LYS A 401 -13.05 -21.61 39.39
C LYS A 401 -12.67 -21.65 37.91
N ILE A 402 -12.20 -20.53 37.34
CA ILE A 402 -11.72 -20.47 35.95
C ILE A 402 -10.45 -21.32 35.79
N ILE A 403 -9.47 -21.20 36.68
CA ILE A 403 -8.24 -22.03 36.63
C ILE A 403 -8.59 -23.52 36.75
N ASP A 404 -9.48 -23.89 37.68
CA ASP A 404 -9.95 -25.27 37.84
C ASP A 404 -10.65 -25.78 36.57
N SER A 405 -11.48 -24.94 35.93
CA SER A 405 -12.13 -25.26 34.64
C SER A 405 -11.12 -25.50 33.52
N ILE A 406 -10.04 -24.71 33.46
CA ILE A 406 -8.97 -24.90 32.47
C ILE A 406 -8.31 -26.26 32.65
N MET A 407 -7.90 -26.59 33.88
CA MET A 407 -7.26 -27.88 34.23
C MET A 407 -8.16 -29.09 33.91
N GLN A 408 -9.48 -28.92 33.97
CA GLN A 408 -10.45 -29.96 33.69
C GLN A 408 -10.85 -30.06 32.20
N SER A 409 -10.53 -29.06 31.39
CA SER A 409 -10.96 -28.96 29.99
C SER A 409 -10.39 -30.07 29.10
N SER A 410 -11.13 -30.44 28.04
CA SER A 410 -10.70 -31.47 27.09
C SER A 410 -9.47 -31.05 26.26
N ALA A 411 -9.39 -29.77 25.88
CA ALA A 411 -8.25 -29.23 25.16
C ALA A 411 -6.96 -29.27 26.01
N TYR A 412 -7.07 -29.06 27.32
CA TYR A 412 -5.97 -29.27 28.25
C TYR A 412 -5.53 -30.74 28.29
N LYS A 413 -6.48 -31.65 28.51
CA LYS A 413 -6.22 -33.11 28.59
C LYS A 413 -5.62 -33.71 27.32
N SER A 414 -5.91 -33.11 26.15
CA SER A 414 -5.44 -33.57 24.84
C SER A 414 -4.14 -32.91 24.35
N ASN A 415 -3.44 -32.15 25.20
CA ASN A 415 -2.21 -31.40 24.84
C ASN A 415 -2.42 -30.39 23.69
N ARG A 416 -3.64 -29.87 23.55
CA ARG A 416 -3.97 -28.84 22.57
C ARG A 416 -3.92 -27.43 23.14
N MET A 417 -3.39 -27.28 24.35
CA MET A 417 -3.09 -25.99 24.98
C MET A 417 -1.61 -25.90 25.31
N VAL A 418 -1.01 -24.79 24.92
CA VAL A 418 0.36 -24.43 25.24
C VAL A 418 0.37 -23.12 26.01
N PHE A 419 1.11 -23.08 27.10
CA PHE A 419 1.26 -21.89 27.93
C PHE A 419 2.65 -21.32 27.74
N THR A 420 2.73 -20.05 27.36
CA THR A 420 3.99 -19.37 27.08
C THR A 420 3.88 -17.91 27.47
N SER A 421 5.00 -17.32 27.87
CA SER A 421 5.09 -15.89 28.14
C SER A 421 5.03 -15.13 26.81
N PHE A 422 4.09 -14.20 26.65
CA PHE A 422 3.99 -13.39 25.43
C PHE A 422 5.07 -12.30 25.43
N SER A 423 5.49 -11.84 26.60
CA SER A 423 6.61 -10.90 26.73
C SER A 423 7.93 -11.49 26.19
N TYR A 424 8.13 -12.81 26.29
CA TYR A 424 9.30 -13.48 25.73
C TYR A 424 9.24 -13.67 24.21
N LEU A 425 8.05 -13.80 23.64
CA LEU A 425 7.88 -14.16 22.23
C LEU A 425 8.18 -13.00 21.26
N ASN A 426 8.35 -11.77 21.75
CA ASN A 426 8.50 -10.55 20.93
C ASN A 426 7.46 -10.49 19.79
N THR A 427 6.27 -11.04 20.02
CA THR A 427 5.25 -11.20 19.00
C THR A 427 4.52 -9.90 18.74
N ILE A 428 4.32 -9.58 17.48
CA ILE A 428 3.47 -8.47 17.07
C ILE A 428 2.10 -9.05 16.72
N PRO A 429 0.97 -8.62 17.33
CA PRO A 429 0.83 -7.80 18.55
C PRO A 429 0.50 -8.65 19.80
N ASN A 430 1.18 -8.37 20.93
CA ASN A 430 0.96 -9.04 22.23
C ASN A 430 -0.48 -8.99 22.78
N ASN A 431 -1.31 -8.07 22.31
CA ASN A 431 -2.68 -7.84 22.81
C ASN A 431 -3.76 -8.12 21.75
N LEU A 432 -3.42 -8.79 20.66
CA LEU A 432 -4.38 -9.17 19.62
C LEU A 432 -4.87 -10.60 19.87
N SER A 433 -6.18 -10.78 19.97
CA SER A 433 -6.79 -12.10 19.86
C SER A 433 -6.88 -12.49 18.39
N ILE A 434 -6.49 -13.73 18.07
CA ILE A 434 -6.48 -14.29 16.71
C ILE A 434 -7.19 -15.64 16.74
N LEU A 435 -8.03 -15.86 15.74
CA LEU A 435 -8.57 -17.17 15.37
C LEU A 435 -8.28 -17.40 13.90
N VAL A 436 -7.57 -18.47 13.56
CA VAL A 436 -7.24 -18.79 12.17
C VAL A 436 -7.40 -20.27 11.89
N GLN A 437 -7.97 -20.58 10.73
CA GLN A 437 -8.00 -21.90 10.12
C GLN A 437 -7.45 -21.77 8.70
N GLU A 438 -6.41 -22.55 8.39
CA GLU A 438 -5.80 -22.62 7.06
C GLU A 438 -6.87 -22.83 5.97
N ASP A 439 -6.77 -22.07 4.87
CA ASP A 439 -7.68 -22.07 3.71
C ASP A 439 -9.17 -21.87 4.04
N GLY A 440 -9.50 -21.44 5.25
CA GLY A 440 -10.88 -21.37 5.73
C GLY A 440 -11.28 -19.97 6.15
N PHE A 441 -10.70 -19.51 7.25
CA PHE A 441 -11.21 -18.34 7.96
C PHE A 441 -10.13 -17.71 8.83
N VAL A 442 -10.14 -16.39 8.90
CA VAL A 442 -9.39 -15.67 9.92
C VAL A 442 -10.25 -14.60 10.58
N ALA A 443 -10.07 -14.44 11.88
CA ALA A 443 -10.59 -13.33 12.65
C ALA A 443 -9.56 -12.80 13.63
N ALA A 444 -9.60 -11.49 13.87
CA ALA A 444 -8.76 -10.86 14.86
C ALA A 444 -9.45 -9.68 15.54
N TRP A 445 -9.13 -9.47 16.81
CA TRP A 445 -9.76 -8.40 17.60
C TRP A 445 -8.92 -7.99 18.79
N ASN A 446 -9.14 -6.76 19.25
CA ASN A 446 -8.68 -6.26 20.53
C ASN A 446 -9.79 -5.41 21.14
N VAL A 447 -10.66 -6.06 21.92
CA VAL A 447 -11.85 -5.45 22.55
C VAL A 447 -11.51 -4.35 23.57
N LYS A 448 -10.29 -4.32 24.11
CA LYS A 448 -9.85 -3.22 24.97
C LYS A 448 -9.65 -1.92 24.20
N LYS A 449 -9.41 -2.01 22.89
CA LYS A 449 -9.09 -0.86 22.04
C LYS A 449 -10.16 -0.57 20.98
N TYR A 450 -10.83 -1.61 20.47
CA TYR A 450 -11.79 -1.48 19.38
C TYR A 450 -13.08 -2.23 19.70
N LYS A 451 -14.22 -1.64 19.31
CA LYS A 451 -15.55 -2.22 19.53
C LYS A 451 -15.97 -3.18 18.42
N LYS A 452 -15.00 -3.73 17.69
CA LYS A 452 -15.21 -4.57 16.50
C LYS A 452 -14.27 -5.75 16.48
N ARG A 453 -14.71 -6.82 15.82
CA ARG A 453 -13.89 -7.94 15.39
C ARG A 453 -13.78 -7.89 13.88
N LEU A 454 -12.56 -8.02 13.35
CA LEU A 454 -12.38 -8.21 11.92
C LEU A 454 -12.49 -9.69 11.58
N TYR A 455 -12.94 -9.99 10.37
CA TYR A 455 -12.76 -11.29 9.75
C TYR A 455 -12.47 -11.16 8.26
N CYS A 456 -11.84 -12.19 7.70
CA CYS A 456 -11.46 -12.23 6.30
C CYS A 456 -11.56 -13.65 5.75
N LEU A 457 -11.99 -13.74 4.48
CA LEU A 457 -12.09 -15.00 3.71
C LEU A 457 -11.11 -15.05 2.53
N ASN A 458 -10.38 -13.97 2.26
CA ASN A 458 -9.34 -13.95 1.24
C ASN A 458 -8.14 -14.81 1.69
N LEU A 459 -7.67 -15.67 0.78
CA LEU A 459 -6.63 -16.68 1.06
C LEU A 459 -5.27 -16.07 1.37
N ASP A 460 -4.91 -14.93 0.81
CA ASP A 460 -3.61 -14.28 1.05
C ASP A 460 -3.54 -13.75 2.48
N VAL A 461 -4.64 -13.16 2.95
CA VAL A 461 -4.77 -12.71 4.34
C VAL A 461 -4.84 -13.90 5.30
N ILE A 462 -5.63 -14.93 4.99
CA ILE A 462 -5.74 -16.14 5.84
C ILE A 462 -4.38 -16.80 5.99
N SER A 463 -3.71 -17.06 4.86
CA SER A 463 -2.37 -17.60 4.85
C SER A 463 -1.49 -16.72 5.71
N GLY A 464 -1.61 -15.39 5.55
CA GLY A 464 -0.97 -14.33 6.34
C GLY A 464 -0.83 -14.71 7.81
N PHE A 465 -1.99 -14.73 8.46
CA PHE A 465 -2.13 -15.09 9.87
C PHE A 465 -1.74 -16.54 10.19
N TYR A 466 -1.96 -17.47 9.27
CA TYR A 466 -1.57 -18.87 9.49
C TYR A 466 -0.07 -19.04 9.63
N ARG A 467 0.72 -18.45 8.72
CA ARG A 467 2.19 -18.46 8.81
C ARG A 467 2.69 -17.78 10.08
N TYR A 468 2.04 -16.70 10.51
CA TYR A 468 2.37 -16.09 11.80
C TYR A 468 2.24 -17.08 12.96
N ILE A 469 1.14 -17.85 13.01
CA ILE A 469 0.97 -18.89 14.03
C ILE A 469 2.00 -20.00 13.87
N ASP A 470 2.37 -20.37 12.65
CA ASP A 470 3.36 -21.41 12.41
C ASP A 470 4.77 -20.99 12.85
N ASP A 471 5.22 -19.79 12.46
CA ASP A 471 6.44 -19.16 12.94
C ASP A 471 6.45 -19.08 14.48
N LEU A 472 5.31 -18.71 15.07
CA LEU A 472 5.15 -18.64 16.51
C LEU A 472 5.41 -19.99 17.19
N LYS A 473 4.91 -21.10 16.64
CA LYS A 473 5.17 -22.44 17.22
C LYS A 473 6.66 -22.77 17.26
N THR A 474 7.43 -22.34 16.26
CA THR A 474 8.88 -22.56 16.23
C THR A 474 9.63 -21.73 17.27
N THR A 475 9.05 -20.58 17.66
CA THR A 475 9.61 -19.66 18.65
C THR A 475 9.27 -20.07 20.09
N ILE A 476 8.13 -20.76 20.30
CA ILE A 476 7.72 -21.24 21.62
C ILE A 476 8.73 -22.28 22.15
N PRO A 477 9.31 -22.08 23.34
CA PRO A 477 10.24 -23.03 23.93
C PRO A 477 9.67 -24.46 24.02
N LYS A 478 10.47 -25.47 23.65
CA LYS A 478 10.03 -26.88 23.65
C LYS A 478 9.43 -27.34 24.99
N ILE A 479 9.93 -26.81 26.12
CA ILE A 479 9.41 -27.13 27.45
C ILE A 479 7.95 -26.70 27.65
N CYS A 480 7.48 -25.65 26.97
CA CYS A 480 6.09 -25.19 27.06
C CYS A 480 5.08 -26.18 26.44
N TRP A 481 5.58 -27.11 25.62
CA TRP A 481 4.80 -28.19 25.02
C TRP A 481 4.71 -29.43 25.91
N ASP A 482 5.56 -29.50 26.94
CA ASP A 482 5.59 -30.62 27.87
C ASP A 482 4.40 -30.57 28.85
N ARG A 483 3.77 -31.73 29.06
CA ARG A 483 2.57 -31.83 29.89
C ARG A 483 2.89 -31.66 31.37
N GLU A 484 3.98 -32.26 31.86
CA GLU A 484 4.34 -32.18 33.28
C GLU A 484 4.71 -30.75 33.66
N TRP A 485 5.49 -30.07 32.81
CA TRP A 485 5.81 -28.66 32.99
C TRP A 485 4.54 -27.81 33.06
N ARG A 486 3.58 -28.05 32.15
CA ARG A 486 2.31 -27.33 32.10
C ARG A 486 1.45 -27.56 33.34
N ASP A 487 1.33 -28.82 33.78
CA ASP A 487 0.64 -29.20 35.02
C ASP A 487 1.26 -28.46 36.21
N LYS A 488 2.60 -28.40 36.28
CA LYS A 488 3.33 -27.65 37.30
C LYS A 488 3.06 -26.14 37.26
N GLN A 489 3.01 -25.53 36.07
CA GLN A 489 2.70 -24.09 35.95
C GLN A 489 1.29 -23.77 36.45
N LEU A 490 0.28 -24.55 36.05
CA LEU A 490 -1.09 -24.30 36.50
C LEU A 490 -1.28 -24.58 38.00
N LEU A 491 -0.62 -25.61 38.55
CA LEU A 491 -0.62 -25.84 39.99
C LEU A 491 0.00 -24.66 40.75
N ARG A 492 1.15 -24.15 40.31
CA ARG A 492 1.79 -22.96 40.88
C ARG A 492 0.86 -21.74 40.83
N ILE A 493 0.18 -21.53 39.70
CA ILE A 493 -0.80 -20.44 39.54
C ILE A 493 -1.99 -20.61 40.49
N ARG A 494 -2.46 -21.85 40.67
CA ARG A 494 -3.57 -22.19 41.56
C ARG A 494 -3.20 -21.99 43.04
N GLU A 495 -1.96 -22.25 43.44
CA GLU A 495 -1.48 -22.07 44.82
C GLU A 495 -1.45 -20.59 45.27
N VAL A 496 -1.43 -19.65 44.33
CA VAL A 496 -1.50 -18.20 44.60
C VAL A 496 -2.93 -17.73 44.93
N LEU A 497 -3.96 -18.55 44.63
CA LEU A 497 -5.39 -18.27 44.84
C LEU A 497 -5.98 -18.94 46.08
#